data_AF-A0A7S1G4J2-F1
#
_entry.id   AF-A0A7S1G4J2-F1
#
_cell.length_a   1.000
_cell.length_b   1.000
_cell.length_c   1.000
_cell.angle_alpha   90.00
_cell.angle_beta   90.00
_cell.angle_gamma   90.00
#
_symmetry.space_group_name_H-M   'P 1'
#
loop_
_entity.id
_entity.type
_entity.pdbx_description
1 polymer ?
#
loop_
_entity_poly.entity_id
_entity_poly.type
_entity_poly.pdbx_seq_one_letter_code
_entity_poly.pdbx_strand_id
1 'polypeptide(L)'
;VAPADAGDGAADDAVVRYCERFAELLIDLMSQLPTRRFFRLLLLDAHVVVRCRLSALASRREGRLFARLIESLAFFEAFGIDDHTGQPLREDAIASRHYTRLHILQRLAHRYHAE
;
A
#
# COMPACT_ATOMS: atom_id res chain seq x y z
N VAL A 1 2.22 -4.68 -22.16
CA VAL A 1 0.93 -4.04 -21.85
C VAL A 1 1.19 -2.55 -21.84
N ALA A 2 0.75 -1.85 -22.89
CA ALA A 2 0.90 -0.39 -22.98
C ALA A 2 0.13 0.29 -21.84
N PRO A 3 0.63 1.38 -21.23
CA PRO A 3 -0.20 2.13 -20.31
C PRO A 3 -1.36 2.72 -21.12
N ALA A 4 -2.57 2.39 -20.65
CA ALA A 4 -3.82 2.91 -21.18
C ALA A 4 -3.76 4.44 -21.23
N ASP A 5 -4.06 4.96 -22.42
CA ASP A 5 -4.63 6.28 -22.69
C ASP A 5 -4.46 7.28 -21.54
N ALA A 6 -3.25 7.81 -21.39
CA ALA A 6 -3.01 8.93 -20.49
C ALA A 6 -3.74 10.12 -21.10
N GLY A 7 -5.00 10.31 -20.69
CA GLY A 7 -5.86 11.38 -21.19
C GLY A 7 -5.09 12.68 -21.34
N ASP A 8 -5.03 13.14 -22.59
CA ASP A 8 -4.21 14.25 -23.12
C ASP A 8 -4.55 15.63 -22.53
N GLY A 9 -5.43 15.67 -21.52
CA GLY A 9 -5.74 16.85 -20.73
C GLY A 9 -4.83 16.95 -19.50
N ALA A 10 -4.38 18.16 -19.17
CA ALA A 10 -3.72 18.44 -17.90
C ALA A 10 -4.58 17.95 -16.72
N ALA A 11 -3.97 17.32 -15.72
CA ALA A 11 -4.70 16.88 -14.54
C ALA A 11 -5.24 18.11 -13.78
N ASP A 12 -6.47 18.03 -13.30
CA ASP A 12 -7.05 19.08 -12.44
C ASP A 12 -6.21 19.19 -11.16
N ASP A 13 -5.59 20.35 -10.99
CA ASP A 13 -4.71 20.70 -9.87
C ASP A 13 -5.42 20.58 -8.50
N ALA A 14 -6.74 20.79 -8.44
CA ALA A 14 -7.52 20.54 -7.22
C ALA A 14 -7.59 19.05 -6.87
N VAL A 15 -7.75 18.19 -7.88
CA VAL A 15 -7.79 16.73 -7.70
C VAL A 15 -6.42 16.19 -7.30
N VAL A 16 -5.35 16.66 -7.93
CA VAL A 16 -3.98 16.27 -7.58
C VAL A 16 -3.69 16.60 -6.11
N ARG A 17 -3.97 17.84 -5.69
CA ARG A 17 -3.80 18.26 -4.28
C ARG A 17 -4.64 17.42 -3.32
N TYR A 18 -5.88 17.10 -3.67
CA TYR A 18 -6.70 16.23 -2.83
C TYR A 18 -6.05 14.86 -2.64
N CYS A 19 -5.57 14.23 -3.72
CA CYS A 19 -4.90 12.93 -3.64
C CYS A 19 -3.62 12.99 -2.79
N GLU A 20 -2.84 14.07 -2.89
CA GLU A 20 -1.65 14.28 -2.08
C GLU A 20 -1.98 14.45 -0.60
N ARG A 21 -2.94 15.31 -0.26
CA ARG A 21 -3.40 15.51 1.12
C ARG A 21 -4.03 14.26 1.71
N PHE A 22 -4.75 13.50 0.90
CA PHE A 22 -5.28 12.22 1.35
C PHE A 22 -4.17 11.22 1.63
N ALA A 23 -3.15 11.13 0.77
CA ALA A 23 -1.99 10.27 1.02
C ALA A 23 -1.21 10.69 2.28
N GLU A 24 -1.05 11.99 2.54
CA GLU A 24 -0.48 12.50 3.79
C GLU A 24 -1.29 12.05 5.02
N LEU A 25 -2.62 12.20 4.98
CA LEU A 25 -3.49 11.72 6.05
C LEU A 25 -3.31 10.22 6.32
N LEU A 26 -3.23 9.40 5.27
CA LEU A 26 -3.01 7.96 5.41
C LEU A 26 -1.66 7.66 6.06
N ILE A 27 -0.61 8.41 5.69
CA ILE A 27 0.73 8.28 6.28
C ILE A 27 0.66 8.63 7.78
N ASP A 28 0.03 9.74 8.14
CA ASP A 28 -0.10 10.17 9.54
C ASP A 28 -0.82 9.11 10.38
N LEU A 29 -1.95 8.59 9.90
CA LEU A 29 -2.69 7.51 10.55
C LEU A 29 -1.87 6.22 10.71
N MET A 30 -1.00 5.91 9.75
CA MET A 30 -0.18 4.70 9.76
C MET A 30 1.13 4.84 10.55
N SER A 31 1.60 6.08 10.75
CA SER A 31 2.86 6.39 11.44
C SER A 31 2.75 6.37 12.96
N GLN A 32 1.54 6.46 13.50
CA GLN A 32 1.28 6.49 14.94
C GLN A 32 0.59 5.18 15.37
N LEU A 33 1.12 4.52 16.41
CA LEU A 33 0.60 3.22 16.87
C LEU A 33 -0.90 3.24 17.23
N PRO A 34 -1.45 4.25 17.94
CA PRO A 34 -2.86 4.25 18.35
C PRO A 34 -3.84 4.21 17.17
N THR A 35 -3.54 4.93 16.10
CA THR A 35 -4.36 4.99 14.88
C THR A 35 -4.09 3.79 13.99
N ARG A 36 -2.81 3.39 13.85
CA ARG A 36 -2.38 2.26 13.03
C ARG A 36 -3.04 0.94 13.43
N ARG A 37 -3.18 0.68 14.74
CA ARG A 37 -3.66 -0.59 15.31
C ARG A 37 -4.92 -1.14 14.64
N PHE A 38 -5.87 -0.27 14.36
CA PHE A 38 -7.14 -0.65 13.72
C PHE A 38 -7.18 -0.25 12.25
N PHE A 39 -6.53 0.85 11.90
CA PHE A 39 -6.55 1.39 10.55
C PHE A 39 -5.78 0.53 9.55
N ARG A 40 -4.67 -0.09 9.96
CA ARG A 40 -3.82 -0.89 9.08
C ARG A 40 -4.57 -2.04 8.43
N LEU A 41 -5.49 -2.68 9.15
CA LEU A 41 -6.33 -3.75 8.59
C LEU A 41 -7.23 -3.24 7.46
N LEU A 42 -7.87 -2.09 7.66
CA LEU A 42 -8.72 -1.45 6.65
C LEU A 42 -7.91 -1.04 5.42
N LEU A 43 -6.72 -0.48 5.62
CA LEU A 43 -5.83 -0.04 4.54
C LEU A 43 -5.37 -1.22 3.67
N LEU A 44 -5.02 -2.35 4.31
CA LEU A 44 -4.65 -3.58 3.63
C LEU A 44 -5.82 -4.18 2.85
N ASP A 45 -7.00 -4.28 3.47
CA ASP A 45 -8.21 -4.85 2.85
C ASP A 45 -8.69 -4.03 1.64
N ALA A 46 -8.60 -2.70 1.72
CA ALA A 46 -8.93 -1.81 0.61
C ALA A 46 -7.87 -1.79 -0.50
N HIS A 47 -6.74 -2.47 -0.34
CA HIS A 47 -5.62 -2.53 -1.29
C HIS A 47 -5.12 -1.14 -1.73
N VAL A 48 -5.09 -0.18 -0.80
CA VAL A 48 -4.89 1.24 -1.12
C VAL A 48 -3.58 1.47 -1.88
N VAL A 49 -2.45 0.96 -1.37
CA VAL A 49 -1.13 1.16 -1.98
C VAL A 49 -1.08 0.62 -3.41
N VAL A 50 -1.61 -0.59 -3.63
CA VAL A 50 -1.65 -1.22 -4.97
C VAL A 50 -2.51 -0.40 -5.93
N ARG A 51 -3.71 0.00 -5.51
CA ARG A 51 -4.62 0.80 -6.33
C ARG A 51 -4.02 2.17 -6.68
N CYS A 52 -3.36 2.82 -5.73
CA CYS A 52 -2.69 4.09 -5.96
C CYS A 52 -1.52 3.96 -6.94
N ARG A 53 -0.70 2.91 -6.83
CA ARG A 53 0.41 2.63 -7.78
C ARG A 53 -0.09 2.37 -9.20
N LEU A 54 -1.23 1.70 -9.36
CA LEU A 54 -1.86 1.43 -10.65
C LEU A 54 -2.70 2.60 -11.20
N SER A 55 -2.89 3.67 -10.41
CA SER A 55 -3.70 4.80 -10.83
C SER A 55 -3.03 5.60 -11.96
N ALA A 56 -3.85 6.24 -12.80
CA ALA A 56 -3.35 7.12 -13.85
C ALA A 56 -2.47 8.25 -13.29
N LEU A 57 -2.85 8.81 -12.12
CA LEU A 57 -2.11 9.88 -11.47
C LEU A 57 -0.66 9.49 -11.14
N ALA A 58 -0.41 8.25 -10.72
CA ALA A 58 0.94 7.78 -10.38
C ALA A 58 1.91 7.75 -11.59
N SER A 59 1.38 7.63 -12.81
CA SER A 59 2.16 7.63 -14.05
C SER A 59 2.35 9.03 -14.67
N ARG A 60 1.66 10.05 -14.13
CA ARG A 60 1.69 11.42 -14.64
C ARG A 60 2.80 12.24 -13.99
N ARG A 61 3.29 13.25 -14.72
CA ARG A 61 4.33 14.16 -14.21
C ARG A 61 3.82 15.00 -13.04
N GLU A 62 2.56 15.40 -13.10
CA GLU A 62 1.84 16.16 -12.07
C GLU A 62 1.69 15.34 -10.78
N GLY A 63 1.56 14.01 -10.88
CA GLY A 63 1.42 13.12 -9.73
C GLY A 63 2.73 12.64 -9.11
N ARG A 64 3.88 13.27 -9.43
CA ARG A 64 5.19 12.83 -8.92
C ARG A 64 5.29 12.86 -7.40
N LEU A 65 4.72 13.88 -6.75
CA LEU A 65 4.69 13.98 -5.29
C LEU A 65 3.74 12.91 -4.72
N PHE A 66 2.53 12.79 -5.26
CA PHE A 66 1.62 11.71 -4.92
C PHE A 66 2.30 10.33 -4.96
N ALA A 67 2.98 9.97 -6.06
CA ALA A 67 3.68 8.70 -6.19
C ALA A 67 4.72 8.48 -5.07
N ARG A 68 5.47 9.52 -4.69
CA ARG A 68 6.42 9.45 -3.57
C ARG A 68 5.73 9.25 -2.22
N LEU A 69 4.61 9.91 -1.98
CA LEU A 69 3.81 9.72 -0.77
C LEU A 69 3.30 8.28 -0.69
N ILE A 70 2.87 7.70 -1.81
CA ILE A 70 2.44 6.29 -1.86
C ILE A 70 3.58 5.33 -1.53
N GLU A 71 4.82 5.60 -1.95
CA GLU A 71 5.98 4.81 -1.53
C GLU A 71 6.29 4.94 -0.03
N SER A 72 6.11 6.13 0.55
CA SER A 72 6.20 6.34 2.00
C SER A 72 5.11 5.54 2.74
N LEU A 73 3.88 5.57 2.25
CA LEU A 73 2.78 4.79 2.80
C LEU A 73 3.05 3.28 2.71
N ALA A 74 3.63 2.80 1.60
CA ALA A 74 4.02 1.41 1.42
C ALA A 74 5.07 0.96 2.44
N PHE A 75 6.02 1.84 2.78
CA PHE A 75 6.96 1.59 3.87
C PHE A 75 6.22 1.41 5.20
N PHE A 76 5.31 2.32 5.55
CA PHE A 76 4.55 2.18 6.79
C PHE A 76 3.68 0.92 6.79
N GLU A 77 3.06 0.53 5.68
CA GLU A 77 2.26 -0.71 5.58
C GLU A 77 3.09 -1.97 5.90
N ALA A 78 4.31 -2.04 5.38
CA ALA A 78 5.23 -3.16 5.53
C ALA A 78 6.09 -3.11 6.80
N PHE A 79 6.13 -1.96 7.50
CA PHE A 79 6.98 -1.74 8.67
C PHE A 79 6.80 -2.85 9.72
N GLY A 80 7.93 -3.44 10.11
CA GLY A 80 8.01 -4.60 11.00
C GLY A 80 7.78 -4.23 12.46
N ILE A 81 6.57 -3.83 12.81
CA ILE A 81 6.14 -3.52 14.17
C ILE A 81 4.88 -4.32 14.51
N ASP A 82 4.76 -4.73 15.77
CA ASP A 82 3.54 -5.31 16.29
C ASP A 82 2.51 -4.20 16.54
N ASP A 83 1.37 -4.28 15.85
CA ASP A 83 0.33 -3.24 15.84
C ASP A 83 -0.37 -3.06 17.22
N HIS A 84 -0.19 -4.00 18.16
CA HIS A 84 -0.81 -3.97 19.49
C HIS A 84 0.13 -3.52 20.60
N THR A 85 1.37 -3.99 20.58
CA THR A 85 2.40 -3.75 21.60
C THR A 85 3.36 -2.63 21.21
N GLY A 86 3.43 -2.28 19.92
CA GLY A 86 4.38 -1.30 19.40
C GLY A 86 5.83 -1.78 19.39
N GLN A 87 6.07 -3.05 19.72
CA GLN A 87 7.42 -3.60 19.73
C GLN A 87 7.86 -3.92 18.30
N PRO A 88 9.14 -3.69 17.95
CA PRO A 88 9.68 -4.14 16.68
C PRO A 88 9.52 -5.66 16.54
N LEU A 89 9.08 -6.09 15.36
CA LEU A 89 9.07 -7.51 15.01
C LEU A 89 10.51 -7.98 14.82
N ARG A 90 10.82 -9.13 15.42
CA ARG A 90 12.09 -9.82 15.19
C ARG A 90 12.14 -10.36 13.75
N GLU A 91 13.34 -10.50 13.20
CA GLU A 91 13.54 -10.98 11.83
C GLU A 91 12.91 -12.36 11.56
N ASP A 92 12.98 -13.27 12.55
CA ASP A 92 12.36 -14.59 12.49
C ASP A 92 10.82 -14.50 12.38
N ALA A 93 10.21 -13.57 13.11
CA ALA A 93 8.77 -13.31 13.03
C ALA A 93 8.37 -12.72 11.66
N ILE A 94 9.18 -11.82 11.10
CA ILE A 94 8.97 -11.26 9.76
C ILE A 94 9.04 -12.38 8.69
N ALA A 95 10.08 -13.22 8.76
CA ALA A 95 10.27 -14.34 7.85
C ALA A 95 9.12 -15.36 7.97
N SER A 96 8.73 -15.72 9.20
CA SER A 96 7.61 -16.63 9.47
C SER A 96 6.29 -16.11 8.88
N ARG A 97 6.00 -14.81 9.01
CA ARG A 97 4.81 -14.19 8.41
C ARG A 97 4.84 -14.28 6.88
N HIS A 98 6.00 -14.06 6.27
CA HIS A 98 6.17 -14.18 4.83
C HIS A 98 5.93 -15.62 4.35
N TYR A 99 6.61 -16.60 4.96
CA TYR A 99 6.47 -18.01 4.58
C TYR A 99 5.06 -18.56 4.80
N THR A 100 4.36 -18.11 5.85
CA THR A 100 2.97 -18.51 6.09
C THR A 100 2.07 -18.09 4.92
N ARG A 101 2.21 -16.85 4.43
CA ARG A 101 1.44 -16.35 3.28
C ARG A 101 1.76 -17.12 2.01
N LEU A 102 3.05 -17.39 1.76
CA LEU A 102 3.50 -18.16 0.61
C LEU A 102 2.97 -19.59 0.65
N HIS A 103 3.00 -20.24 1.81
CA HIS A 103 2.50 -21.60 1.98
C HIS A 103 0.99 -21.69 1.74
N ILE A 104 0.21 -20.71 2.23
CA ILE A 104 -1.23 -20.61 1.93
C ILE A 104 -1.46 -20.51 0.42
N LEU A 105 -0.72 -19.63 -0.25
CA LEU A 105 -0.79 -19.49 -1.70
C LEU A 105 -0.46 -20.80 -2.43
N GLN A 106 0.64 -21.46 -2.06
CA GLN A 106 1.05 -22.75 -2.64
C GLN A 106 -0.03 -23.82 -2.49
N ARG A 107 -0.65 -23.92 -1.30
CA ARG A 107 -1.74 -24.86 -1.06
C ARG A 107 -2.97 -24.57 -1.90
N LEU A 108 -3.34 -23.30 -2.05
CA LEU A 108 -4.48 -22.90 -2.87
C LEU A 108 -4.20 -23.16 -4.36
N ALA A 109 -3.01 -22.79 -4.84
CA ALA A 109 -2.58 -23.04 -6.22
C ALA A 109 -2.59 -24.54 -6.53
N HIS A 110 -1.99 -25.37 -5.69
CA HIS A 110 -2.01 -26.82 -5.88
C HIS A 110 -3.42 -27.41 -5.80
N ARG A 111 -4.32 -26.86 -4.97
CA ARG A 111 -5.70 -27.35 -4.87
C ARG A 111 -6.55 -27.01 -6.08
N TYR A 112 -6.39 -25.81 -6.67
CA TYR A 112 -7.29 -25.28 -7.70
C TYR A 112 -6.68 -25.23 -9.11
N HIS A 113 -5.36 -25.36 -9.25
CA HIS A 113 -4.62 -25.21 -10.50
C HIS A 113 -3.56 -26.32 -10.66
N ALA A 114 -3.92 -27.58 -10.40
CA ALA A 114 -3.01 -28.73 -10.43
C ALA A 114 -2.65 -29.25 -11.84
N GLU A 115 -2.83 -28.44 -12.89
CA GLU A 115 -2.45 -28.80 -14.26
C GLU A 115 -0.94 -28.63 -14.50
#